data_AF-A0A3M0Z990-F1
#
_entry.id   AF-A0A3M0Z990-F1
#
_cell.length_a   1.000
_cell.length_b   1.000
_cell.length_c   1.000
_cell.angle_alpha   90.00
_cell.angle_beta   90.00
_cell.angle_gamma   90.00
#
_symmetry.space_group_name_H-M   'P 1'
#
loop_
_entity.id
_entity.type
_entity.pdbx_description
1 polymer ?
#
loop_
_entity_poly.entity_id
_entity_poly.type
_entity_poly.pdbx_seq_one_letter_code
_entity_poly.pdbx_strand_id
1 'polypeptide(L)'
;GYSPDAAILIDRPVKRKGRDPIPARQLVTAGTPKPGDLLIIPRHTLEATNHSRQLNLRLLQKIGFDKLVEQGLRVLVLEQNLTNLFGINTEHTRPRQAFIAAHGHPVFDGLTDSDLTFWSGSSNLTHAMDAFSPSENRFPERLWHTSNTNAVATRPFIRPQVGACRALAVCGFDLQETPLLEVVRGKGRIIFCQFDVSNRYGIDPAATRLLDNIVRYLTTAPEPDPALNSIHIVKGDRMQKHLFRAAVPEGQTGWGITQAELFFRESLYFNNRPTRKLPDLTLPVFAGTNSLGYPQVIRKHGAVIETTLAPDLFQTGWGKQKIAWIHAALLINQGGSSTEGPALEHHGNILALYPIAWVENFLHPYTANIW
;
A
#
# COMPACT_ATOMS: atom_id res chain seq x y z
N GLY A 1 -25.31 22.57 -9.07
CA GLY A 1 -25.59 21.76 -10.26
C GLY A 1 -24.55 20.67 -10.33
N TYR A 2 -24.93 19.44 -10.02
CA TYR A 2 -24.08 18.25 -10.11
C TYR A 2 -24.32 17.61 -11.48
N SER A 3 -23.26 17.43 -12.28
CA SER A 3 -23.32 16.71 -13.56
C SER A 3 -23.48 15.20 -13.29
N PRO A 4 -24.42 14.49 -13.94
CA PRO A 4 -24.80 13.11 -13.59
C PRO A 4 -23.97 11.99 -14.26
N ASP A 5 -22.76 12.25 -14.76
CA ASP A 5 -21.99 11.24 -15.51
C ASP A 5 -21.00 10.40 -14.66
N ALA A 6 -21.09 10.43 -13.33
CA ALA A 6 -20.28 9.54 -12.49
C ALA A 6 -20.86 8.11 -12.55
N ALA A 7 -20.12 7.17 -13.12
CA ALA A 7 -20.42 5.74 -13.06
C ALA A 7 -20.31 5.23 -11.61
N ILE A 8 -21.33 5.52 -10.80
CA ILE A 8 -21.47 5.00 -9.44
C ILE A 8 -21.94 3.55 -9.54
N LEU A 9 -21.08 2.64 -9.10
CA LEU A 9 -21.42 1.24 -8.97
C LEU A 9 -22.26 1.03 -7.70
N ILE A 10 -23.57 0.88 -7.88
CA ILE A 10 -24.51 0.61 -6.81
C ILE A 10 -24.52 -0.90 -6.53
N ASP A 11 -23.98 -1.28 -5.38
CA ASP A 11 -24.13 -2.61 -4.78
C ASP A 11 -25.62 -2.92 -4.56
N ARG A 12 -26.12 -4.02 -5.14
CA ARG A 12 -27.48 -4.53 -4.87
C ARG A 12 -27.39 -5.95 -4.30
N PRO A 13 -28.01 -6.24 -3.14
CA PRO A 13 -28.09 -7.61 -2.63
C PRO A 13 -28.97 -8.47 -3.56
N VAL A 14 -28.42 -9.57 -4.07
CA VAL A 14 -29.19 -10.54 -4.88
C VAL A 14 -30.06 -11.41 -3.96
N LYS A 15 -31.39 -11.24 -3.99
CA LYS A 15 -32.33 -12.19 -3.36
C LYS A 15 -32.47 -13.44 -4.26
N ARG A 16 -31.97 -14.60 -3.82
CA ARG A 16 -32.35 -15.90 -4.40
C ARG A 16 -33.59 -16.45 -3.67
N LYS A 17 -34.63 -16.84 -4.41
CA LYS A 17 -35.77 -17.58 -3.84
C LYS A 17 -35.29 -18.96 -3.35
N GLY A 18 -35.50 -19.27 -2.07
CA GLY A 18 -35.54 -20.65 -1.56
C GLY A 18 -34.28 -21.24 -0.89
N ARG A 19 -33.21 -20.47 -0.62
CA ARG A 19 -32.09 -20.89 0.26
C ARG A 19 -31.54 -19.69 1.02
N ASP A 20 -30.98 -19.92 2.21
CA ASP A 20 -30.38 -18.86 3.03
C ASP A 20 -29.46 -17.97 2.19
N PRO A 21 -29.62 -16.64 2.24
CA PRO A 21 -28.95 -15.73 1.34
C PRO A 21 -27.48 -15.59 1.74
N ILE A 22 -26.57 -16.16 0.95
CA ILE A 22 -25.21 -15.63 0.86
C ILE A 22 -25.34 -14.32 0.07
N PRO A 23 -25.03 -13.14 0.64
CA PRO A 23 -25.14 -11.88 -0.07
C PRO A 23 -24.10 -11.84 -1.20
N ALA A 24 -24.51 -12.24 -2.40
CA ALA A 24 -23.72 -12.02 -3.61
C ALA A 24 -23.84 -10.53 -3.98
N ARG A 25 -22.78 -9.77 -3.73
CA ARG A 25 -22.61 -8.40 -4.22
C ARG A 25 -22.07 -8.46 -5.64
N GLN A 26 -22.80 -7.89 -6.60
CA GLN A 26 -22.43 -7.91 -8.01
C GLN A 26 -22.09 -6.51 -8.48
N LEU A 27 -21.03 -6.37 -9.30
CA LEU A 27 -20.77 -5.15 -10.05
C LEU A 27 -21.92 -4.94 -11.05
N VAL A 28 -22.74 -3.91 -10.84
CA VAL A 28 -23.74 -3.43 -11.81
C VAL A 28 -23.23 -2.14 -12.44
N THR A 29 -22.85 -2.20 -13.72
CA THR A 29 -22.43 -1.01 -14.44
C THR A 29 -23.65 -0.29 -15.03
N ALA A 30 -23.80 1.01 -14.76
CA ALA A 30 -24.77 1.87 -15.46
C ALA A 30 -24.33 2.16 -16.92
N GLY A 31 -23.11 1.75 -17.29
CA GLY A 31 -22.44 1.91 -18.58
C GLY A 31 -20.96 1.57 -18.42
N THR A 32 -20.18 1.54 -19.50
CA THR A 32 -18.72 1.39 -19.40
C THR A 32 -18.13 2.70 -18.87
N PRO A 33 -17.37 2.68 -17.75
CA PRO A 33 -16.76 3.90 -17.23
C PRO A 33 -15.76 4.48 -18.23
N LYS A 34 -15.65 5.80 -18.25
CA LYS A 34 -14.78 6.57 -19.15
C LYS A 34 -13.54 7.09 -18.41
N PRO A 35 -12.47 7.45 -19.14
CA PRO A 35 -11.37 8.22 -18.57
C PRO A 35 -11.89 9.48 -17.85
N GLY A 36 -11.37 9.74 -16.64
CA GLY A 36 -11.83 10.84 -15.78
C GLY A 36 -12.94 10.47 -14.79
N ASP A 37 -13.66 9.37 -15.01
CA ASP A 37 -14.67 8.88 -14.06
C ASP A 37 -14.01 8.35 -12.78
N LEU A 38 -14.78 8.32 -11.69
CA LEU A 38 -14.43 7.63 -10.45
C LEU A 38 -15.20 6.31 -10.35
N LEU A 39 -14.48 5.20 -10.44
CA LEU A 39 -14.96 3.85 -10.20
C LEU A 39 -14.71 3.44 -8.74
N ILE A 40 -15.77 3.11 -8.00
CA ILE A 40 -15.64 2.56 -6.65
C ILE A 40 -15.92 1.05 -6.70
N ILE A 41 -14.97 0.26 -6.20
CA ILE A 41 -15.09 -1.18 -5.99
C ILE A 41 -15.38 -1.40 -4.49
N PRO A 42 -16.63 -1.69 -4.09
CA PRO A 42 -17.00 -1.81 -2.69
C PRO A 42 -16.39 -3.04 -2.01
N ARG A 43 -16.50 -3.05 -0.68
CA ARG A 43 -16.10 -4.20 0.14
C ARG A 43 -16.78 -5.50 -0.28
N HIS A 44 -16.05 -6.61 -0.21
CA HIS A 44 -16.45 -7.98 -0.59
C HIS A 44 -16.72 -8.23 -2.09
N THR A 45 -16.44 -7.26 -2.97
CA THR A 45 -16.77 -7.38 -4.39
C THR A 45 -15.91 -8.42 -5.11
N LEU A 46 -14.67 -8.65 -4.68
CA LEU A 46 -13.69 -9.47 -5.41
C LEU A 46 -13.37 -10.81 -4.72
N GLU A 47 -14.13 -11.22 -3.71
CA GLU A 47 -13.79 -12.32 -2.78
C GLU A 47 -14.03 -13.75 -3.28
N ALA A 48 -13.33 -14.73 -2.68
CA ALA A 48 -13.07 -16.09 -3.16
C ALA A 48 -14.24 -17.09 -3.38
N THR A 49 -15.52 -16.71 -3.37
CA THR A 49 -16.61 -17.67 -3.68
C THR A 49 -16.86 -17.82 -5.20
N ASN A 50 -16.99 -19.07 -5.65
CA ASN A 50 -16.68 -19.50 -7.03
C ASN A 50 -17.45 -18.86 -8.20
N HIS A 51 -18.67 -18.33 -8.04
CA HIS A 51 -19.43 -17.81 -9.18
C HIS A 51 -19.42 -16.28 -9.30
N SER A 52 -19.69 -15.55 -8.21
CA SER A 52 -19.78 -14.09 -8.24
C SER A 52 -18.41 -13.41 -8.43
N ARG A 53 -17.33 -14.00 -7.89
CA ARG A 53 -15.96 -13.51 -8.10
C ARG A 53 -15.54 -13.55 -9.55
N GLN A 54 -15.64 -14.74 -10.16
CA GLN A 54 -15.26 -14.95 -11.55
C GLN A 54 -16.07 -14.02 -12.45
N LEU A 55 -17.34 -13.78 -12.12
CA LEU A 55 -18.17 -12.82 -12.83
C LEU A 55 -17.62 -11.39 -12.72
N ASN A 56 -17.36 -10.89 -11.51
CA ASN A 56 -16.87 -9.52 -11.31
C ASN A 56 -15.50 -9.29 -11.95
N LEU A 57 -14.57 -10.25 -11.82
CA LEU A 57 -13.27 -10.17 -12.51
C LEU A 57 -13.42 -10.22 -14.03
N ARG A 58 -14.28 -11.10 -14.56
CA ARG A 58 -14.58 -11.14 -16.00
C ARG A 58 -15.24 -9.84 -16.49
N LEU A 59 -16.07 -9.20 -15.68
CA LEU A 59 -16.66 -7.90 -16.01
C LEU A 59 -15.58 -6.83 -16.12
N LEU A 60 -14.68 -6.75 -15.14
CA LEU A 60 -13.53 -5.82 -15.19
C LEU A 60 -12.63 -6.10 -16.40
N GLN A 61 -12.38 -7.38 -16.73
CA GLN A 61 -11.64 -7.76 -17.93
C GLN A 61 -12.38 -7.35 -19.21
N LYS A 62 -13.70 -7.59 -19.28
CA LYS A 62 -14.52 -7.28 -20.46
C LYS A 62 -14.58 -5.79 -20.76
N ILE A 63 -14.59 -4.94 -19.73
CA ILE A 63 -14.54 -3.48 -19.92
C ILE A 63 -13.12 -2.95 -20.21
N GLY A 64 -12.10 -3.82 -20.18
CA GLY A 64 -10.71 -3.40 -20.37
C GLY A 64 -10.20 -2.54 -19.22
N PHE A 65 -10.48 -2.93 -17.97
CA PHE A 65 -10.16 -2.16 -16.76
C PHE A 65 -8.74 -1.58 -16.75
N ASP A 66 -7.71 -2.40 -16.98
CA ASP A 66 -6.31 -1.95 -16.95
C ASP A 66 -6.03 -0.85 -17.97
N LYS A 67 -6.60 -0.96 -19.17
CA LYS A 67 -6.50 0.05 -20.24
C LYS A 67 -7.26 1.32 -19.88
N LEU A 68 -8.42 1.21 -19.25
CA LEU A 68 -9.17 2.39 -18.79
C LEU A 68 -8.41 3.14 -17.71
N VAL A 69 -7.74 2.43 -16.79
CA VAL A 69 -6.84 3.05 -15.81
C VAL A 69 -5.71 3.78 -16.53
N GLU A 70 -4.99 3.13 -17.45
CA GLU A 70 -3.92 3.80 -18.23
C GLU A 70 -4.38 5.08 -18.93
N GLN A 71 -5.64 5.13 -19.35
CA GLN A 71 -6.23 6.27 -20.05
C GLN A 71 -6.73 7.39 -19.14
N GLY A 72 -6.82 7.19 -17.82
CA GLY A 72 -7.25 8.23 -16.87
C GLY A 72 -8.39 7.86 -15.94
N LEU A 73 -8.82 6.59 -15.90
CA LEU A 73 -9.83 6.15 -14.93
C LEU A 73 -9.28 6.29 -13.50
N ARG A 74 -10.12 6.81 -12.60
CA ARG A 74 -9.81 6.92 -11.17
C ARG A 74 -10.55 5.81 -10.44
N VAL A 75 -9.87 5.13 -9.52
CA VAL A 75 -10.42 3.94 -8.88
C VAL A 75 -10.22 4.01 -7.38
N LEU A 76 -11.28 3.73 -6.63
CA LEU A 76 -11.21 3.44 -5.20
C LEU A 76 -11.57 1.97 -4.98
N VAL A 77 -10.65 1.19 -4.43
CA VAL A 77 -10.90 -0.19 -4.02
C VAL A 77 -11.00 -0.24 -2.51
N LEU A 78 -12.18 -0.55 -1.99
CA LEU A 78 -12.44 -0.76 -0.57
C LEU A 78 -12.04 -2.18 -0.16
N GLU A 79 -12.13 -2.47 1.13
CA GLU A 79 -11.50 -3.61 1.79
C GLU A 79 -11.92 -4.95 1.16
N GLN A 80 -10.97 -5.86 0.96
CA GLN A 80 -11.27 -7.18 0.40
C GLN A 80 -10.67 -8.27 1.28
N ASN A 81 -11.43 -9.31 1.57
CA ASN A 81 -10.93 -10.51 2.24
C ASN A 81 -10.27 -11.47 1.24
N LEU A 82 -9.13 -11.06 0.65
CA LEU A 82 -8.37 -11.82 -0.35
C LEU A 82 -6.90 -11.84 0.01
N THR A 83 -6.20 -12.95 -0.23
CA THR A 83 -4.74 -13.05 -0.03
C THR A 83 -3.92 -12.25 -1.06
N ASN A 84 -4.50 -11.98 -2.23
CA ASN A 84 -3.89 -11.16 -3.26
C ASN A 84 -4.95 -10.33 -4.00
N LEU A 85 -4.63 -9.07 -4.28
CA LEU A 85 -5.47 -8.15 -5.02
C LEU A 85 -4.61 -7.40 -6.04
N PHE A 86 -4.82 -7.69 -7.33
CA PHE A 86 -4.13 -7.03 -8.45
C PHE A 86 -2.60 -7.13 -8.33
N GLY A 87 -2.10 -8.28 -7.87
CA GLY A 87 -0.68 -8.52 -7.64
C GLY A 87 -0.18 -8.12 -6.25
N ILE A 88 -0.96 -7.35 -5.48
CA ILE A 88 -0.60 -6.93 -4.13
C ILE A 88 -1.02 -8.01 -3.13
N ASN A 89 -0.07 -8.55 -2.37
CA ASN A 89 -0.34 -9.51 -1.31
C ASN A 89 -0.97 -8.82 -0.10
N THR A 90 -1.82 -9.52 0.63
CA THR A 90 -2.37 -9.03 1.90
C THR A 90 -2.00 -9.94 3.05
N GLU A 91 -1.88 -9.33 4.22
CA GLU A 91 -1.61 -10.03 5.47
C GLU A 91 -2.84 -10.06 6.36
N HIS A 92 -2.91 -11.04 7.26
CA HIS A 92 -4.01 -11.16 8.22
C HIS A 92 -3.57 -10.76 9.63
N THR A 93 -3.05 -9.54 9.75
CA THR A 93 -2.36 -9.04 10.95
C THR A 93 -3.29 -8.23 11.87
N ARG A 94 -4.46 -7.81 11.36
CA ARG A 94 -5.48 -7.08 12.13
C ARG A 94 -4.90 -5.94 12.98
N PRO A 95 -4.08 -5.03 12.39
CA PRO A 95 -3.41 -4.00 13.15
C PRO A 95 -4.42 -3.09 13.86
N ARG A 96 -4.10 -2.74 15.10
CA ARG A 96 -4.88 -1.76 15.89
C ARG A 96 -4.31 -0.35 15.77
N GLN A 97 -3.17 -0.22 15.12
CA GLN A 97 -2.46 1.04 14.93
C GLN A 97 -1.94 1.09 13.51
N ALA A 98 -2.13 2.23 12.86
CA ALA A 98 -1.46 2.60 11.63
C ALA A 98 -0.88 4.01 11.80
N PHE A 99 0.19 4.28 11.06
CA PHE A 99 0.91 5.54 11.10
C PHE A 99 0.84 6.20 9.73
N ILE A 100 0.57 7.49 9.68
CA ILE A 100 0.59 8.29 8.47
C ILE A 100 2.03 8.30 7.94
N ALA A 101 2.23 7.75 6.75
CA ALA A 101 3.52 7.79 6.08
C ALA A 101 3.64 9.03 5.17
N ALA A 102 2.51 9.51 4.66
CA ALA A 102 2.43 10.69 3.81
C ALA A 102 1.84 11.89 4.58
N HIS A 103 2.57 12.39 5.59
CA HIS A 103 2.13 13.52 6.43
C HIS A 103 1.85 14.78 5.60
N GLY A 104 0.61 15.26 5.60
CA GLY A 104 0.16 16.42 4.81
C GLY A 104 -0.45 16.06 3.46
N HIS A 105 -0.58 14.77 3.14
CA HIS A 105 -1.40 14.32 2.02
C HIS A 105 -2.90 14.64 2.28
N PRO A 106 -3.68 15.14 1.29
CA PRO A 106 -5.07 15.56 1.51
C PRO A 106 -6.01 14.49 2.06
N VAL A 107 -5.67 13.19 1.88
CA VAL A 107 -6.45 12.09 2.47
C VAL A 107 -6.47 12.13 4.00
N PHE A 108 -5.47 12.76 4.63
CA PHE A 108 -5.34 12.88 6.07
C PHE A 108 -5.70 14.27 6.60
N ASP A 109 -6.40 15.11 5.81
CA ASP A 109 -6.80 16.45 6.25
C ASP A 109 -7.63 16.40 7.54
N GLY A 110 -7.05 16.94 8.60
CA GLY A 110 -7.57 16.93 9.97
C GLY A 110 -7.64 15.56 10.63
N LEU A 111 -6.75 14.66 10.21
CA LEU A 111 -6.44 13.39 10.88
C LEU A 111 -4.96 13.39 11.28
N THR A 112 -4.68 12.68 12.36
CA THR A 112 -3.36 12.47 12.95
C THR A 112 -3.14 10.98 13.21
N ASP A 113 -1.94 10.57 13.59
CA ASP A 113 -1.66 9.15 13.91
C ASP A 113 -2.56 8.61 15.05
N SER A 114 -2.94 9.46 16.01
CA SER A 114 -3.85 9.07 17.08
C SER A 114 -5.25 8.74 16.58
N ASP A 115 -5.69 9.32 15.47
CA ASP A 115 -6.99 9.00 14.86
C ASP A 115 -6.97 7.65 14.12
N LEU A 116 -5.79 7.09 13.85
CA LEU A 116 -5.59 5.81 13.18
C LEU A 116 -5.23 4.69 14.16
N THR A 117 -5.80 4.76 15.37
CA THR A 117 -5.46 3.89 16.49
C THR A 117 -6.73 3.45 17.24
N PHE A 118 -6.88 2.14 17.48
CA PHE A 118 -7.95 1.49 18.25
C PHE A 118 -9.38 1.95 17.89
N TRP A 119 -9.78 1.84 16.62
CA TRP A 119 -11.14 2.20 16.17
C TRP A 119 -12.23 1.44 16.90
N SER A 120 -13.39 2.07 17.10
CA SER A 120 -14.42 1.47 17.95
C SER A 120 -14.99 0.17 17.35
N GLY A 121 -15.11 -0.87 18.18
CA GLY A 121 -15.78 -2.12 17.86
C GLY A 121 -15.00 -3.04 16.92
N SER A 122 -15.70 -4.07 16.45
CA SER A 122 -15.14 -5.11 15.57
C SER A 122 -15.36 -4.78 14.10
N SER A 123 -14.39 -5.13 13.26
CA SER A 123 -14.61 -5.17 11.82
C SER A 123 -15.57 -6.31 11.48
N ASN A 124 -16.40 -6.11 10.45
CA ASN A 124 -17.22 -7.18 9.87
C ASN A 124 -16.70 -7.64 8.50
N LEU A 125 -15.43 -7.35 8.15
CA LEU A 125 -14.76 -7.95 6.98
C LEU A 125 -14.52 -9.46 7.20
N THR A 126 -14.21 -9.85 8.44
CA THR A 126 -14.12 -11.25 8.90
C THR A 126 -14.94 -11.42 10.17
N HIS A 127 -15.02 -12.65 10.68
CA HIS A 127 -15.56 -12.88 12.02
C HIS A 127 -14.81 -12.04 13.06
N ALA A 128 -15.57 -11.47 14.01
CA ALA A 128 -15.03 -10.61 15.06
C ALA A 128 -14.09 -11.35 16.02
N MET A 129 -14.38 -12.64 16.22
CA MET A 129 -13.58 -13.57 16.99
C MET A 129 -13.50 -14.88 16.21
N ASP A 130 -12.29 -15.40 16.02
CA ASP A 130 -12.08 -16.70 15.40
C ASP A 130 -12.46 -17.80 16.39
N ALA A 131 -13.06 -18.88 15.89
CA ALA A 131 -13.37 -20.03 16.73
C ALA A 131 -12.06 -20.67 17.20
N PHE A 132 -11.87 -20.76 18.52
CA PHE A 132 -10.74 -21.45 19.11
C PHE A 132 -11.00 -22.97 19.05
N SER A 133 -10.14 -23.71 18.34
CA SER A 133 -10.15 -25.18 18.37
C SER A 133 -8.97 -25.68 19.23
N PRO A 134 -9.22 -26.28 20.41
CA PRO A 134 -8.16 -26.80 21.29
C PRO A 134 -7.28 -27.90 20.66
N SER A 135 -7.70 -28.46 19.52
CA SER A 135 -6.99 -29.53 18.80
C SER A 135 -5.88 -29.03 17.88
N GLU A 136 -5.72 -27.71 17.69
CA GLU A 136 -4.66 -27.17 16.86
C GLU A 136 -3.34 -27.12 17.64
N ASN A 137 -2.64 -28.26 17.70
CA ASN A 137 -1.18 -28.34 17.95
C ASN A 137 -0.38 -27.68 16.81
N ARG A 138 -0.86 -26.56 16.28
CA ARG A 138 -0.23 -25.81 15.20
C ARG A 138 0.24 -24.50 15.79
N PHE A 139 1.56 -24.36 15.92
CA PHE A 139 2.12 -23.03 15.98
C PHE A 139 1.66 -22.30 14.72
N PRO A 140 1.01 -21.14 14.85
CA PRO A 140 0.56 -20.42 13.68
C PRO A 140 1.78 -20.01 12.85
N GLU A 141 1.63 -19.98 11.52
CA GLU A 141 2.69 -19.52 10.61
C GLU A 141 3.08 -18.05 10.88
N ARG A 142 2.23 -17.28 11.60
CA ARG A 142 2.46 -15.90 12.03
C ARG A 142 1.70 -15.55 13.33
N LEU A 143 1.77 -14.29 13.77
CA LEU A 143 1.17 -13.77 15.02
C LEU A 143 -0.24 -14.30 15.33
N TRP A 144 -0.43 -14.82 16.56
CA TRP A 144 -1.72 -15.30 17.03
C TRP A 144 -2.67 -14.13 17.31
N HIS A 145 -3.82 -14.12 16.65
CA HIS A 145 -4.90 -13.18 16.93
C HIS A 145 -6.22 -13.93 17.01
N THR A 146 -6.94 -13.79 18.12
CA THR A 146 -8.27 -14.39 18.30
C THR A 146 -9.40 -13.44 17.94
N SER A 147 -9.15 -12.13 17.88
CA SER A 147 -10.17 -11.11 17.60
C SER A 147 -9.66 -9.95 16.75
N ASN A 148 -10.55 -9.39 15.93
CA ASN A 148 -10.36 -8.16 15.17
C ASN A 148 -10.91 -6.90 15.89
N THR A 149 -11.35 -7.02 17.15
CA THR A 149 -11.85 -5.89 17.92
C THR A 149 -10.78 -4.82 18.07
N ASN A 150 -11.19 -3.59 17.80
CA ASN A 150 -10.38 -2.39 17.75
C ASN A 150 -9.30 -2.36 16.67
N ALA A 151 -9.36 -3.27 15.69
CA ALA A 151 -8.52 -3.20 14.52
C ALA A 151 -8.95 -2.05 13.61
N VAL A 152 -7.97 -1.33 13.06
CA VAL A 152 -8.18 -0.28 12.06
C VAL A 152 -8.21 -0.85 10.66
N ALA A 153 -7.56 -2.00 10.43
CA ALA A 153 -7.60 -2.76 9.20
C ALA A 153 -7.64 -4.26 9.54
N THR A 154 -8.34 -5.06 8.72
CA THR A 154 -8.37 -6.52 8.91
C THR A 154 -7.32 -7.22 8.07
N ARG A 155 -7.11 -6.77 6.82
CA ARG A 155 -6.11 -7.32 5.91
C ARG A 155 -5.25 -6.26 5.20
N PRO A 156 -4.26 -5.65 5.86
CA PRO A 156 -3.41 -4.66 5.19
C PRO A 156 -2.60 -5.31 4.06
N PHE A 157 -2.16 -4.49 3.11
CA PHE A 157 -1.32 -4.92 2.01
C PHE A 157 0.13 -5.03 2.42
N ILE A 158 0.87 -5.99 1.87
CA ILE A 158 2.33 -5.87 1.81
C ILE A 158 2.65 -4.79 0.78
N ARG A 159 3.54 -3.86 1.13
CA ARG A 159 3.90 -2.77 0.22
C ARG A 159 4.57 -3.34 -1.06
N PRO A 160 4.04 -3.05 -2.27
CA PRO A 160 4.62 -3.54 -3.52
C PRO A 160 6.01 -2.92 -3.74
N GLN A 161 6.90 -3.67 -4.41
CA GLN A 161 8.26 -3.23 -4.69
C GLN A 161 8.41 -2.64 -6.11
N VAL A 162 7.35 -2.70 -6.92
CA VAL A 162 7.37 -2.34 -8.34
C VAL A 162 6.23 -1.37 -8.65
N GLY A 163 6.47 -0.47 -9.60
CA GLY A 163 5.49 0.47 -10.12
C GLY A 163 5.53 1.85 -9.46
N ALA A 164 4.71 2.76 -9.95
CA ALA A 164 4.50 4.05 -9.29
C ALA A 164 3.48 3.83 -8.16
N CYS A 165 3.99 3.58 -6.96
CA CYS A 165 3.21 3.26 -5.76
C CYS A 165 3.73 4.04 -4.55
N ARG A 166 2.84 4.53 -3.68
CA ARG A 166 3.23 5.10 -2.37
C ARG A 166 2.27 4.65 -1.27
N ALA A 167 2.83 4.24 -0.14
CA ALA A 167 2.06 3.98 1.06
C ALA A 167 1.64 5.32 1.68
N LEU A 168 0.35 5.56 1.84
CA LEU A 168 -0.17 6.76 2.49
C LEU A 168 -0.16 6.58 4.01
N ALA A 169 -0.47 5.37 4.48
CA ALA A 169 -0.28 4.93 5.86
C ALA A 169 0.49 3.61 5.89
N VAL A 170 1.16 3.31 7.00
CA VAL A 170 1.90 2.06 7.22
C VAL A 170 1.51 1.41 8.54
N CYS A 171 1.66 0.10 8.64
CA CYS A 171 1.36 -0.66 9.84
C CYS A 171 2.13 -1.98 9.86
N GLY A 172 1.78 -2.85 10.80
CA GLY A 172 2.31 -4.19 10.88
C GLY A 172 3.76 -4.24 11.35
N PHE A 173 4.39 -5.38 11.14
CA PHE A 173 5.78 -5.57 11.55
C PHE A 173 6.73 -4.75 10.66
N ASP A 174 7.69 -4.05 11.28
CA ASP A 174 8.72 -3.27 10.57
C ASP A 174 8.15 -2.25 9.54
N LEU A 175 6.87 -1.86 9.71
CA LEU A 175 6.14 -0.95 8.83
C LEU A 175 6.09 -1.40 7.35
N GLN A 176 6.14 -2.71 7.13
CA GLN A 176 6.15 -3.33 5.79
C GLN A 176 4.76 -3.41 5.16
N GLU A 177 3.74 -3.28 6.00
CA GLU A 177 2.35 -3.36 5.59
C GLU A 177 1.77 -1.96 5.42
N THR A 178 0.74 -1.83 4.58
CA THR A 178 0.03 -0.58 4.35
C THR A 178 -1.48 -0.84 4.27
N PRO A 179 -2.29 -0.16 5.10
CA PRO A 179 -3.75 -0.22 4.97
C PRO A 179 -4.28 0.77 3.93
N LEU A 180 -3.44 1.67 3.40
CA LEU A 180 -3.83 2.67 2.42
C LEU A 180 -2.69 2.90 1.43
N LEU A 181 -2.85 2.33 0.24
CA LEU A 181 -1.87 2.39 -0.84
C LEU A 181 -2.43 3.21 -1.99
N GLU A 182 -1.60 4.08 -2.53
CA GLU A 182 -1.88 4.79 -3.77
C GLU A 182 -0.99 4.29 -4.88
N VAL A 183 -1.60 4.07 -6.05
CA VAL A 183 -0.96 3.58 -7.26
C VAL A 183 -1.35 4.46 -8.42
N VAL A 184 -0.38 4.76 -9.27
CA VAL A 184 -0.59 5.56 -10.46
C VAL A 184 -0.16 4.74 -11.68
N ARG A 185 -1.05 4.60 -12.65
CA ARG A 185 -0.80 3.80 -13.85
C ARG A 185 -1.28 4.52 -15.10
N GLY A 186 -0.33 4.87 -15.99
CA GLY A 186 -0.56 5.82 -17.06
C GLY A 186 -1.14 7.13 -16.51
N LYS A 187 -2.28 7.58 -17.05
CA LYS A 187 -3.00 8.77 -16.59
C LYS A 187 -3.96 8.50 -15.42
N GLY A 188 -4.14 7.23 -15.05
CA GLY A 188 -5.08 6.82 -14.01
C GLY A 188 -4.46 6.76 -12.63
N ARG A 189 -5.34 6.67 -11.64
CA ARG A 189 -4.98 6.64 -10.22
C ARG A 189 -5.89 5.66 -9.49
N ILE A 190 -5.30 4.78 -8.71
CA ILE A 190 -6.00 3.79 -7.88
C ILE A 190 -5.62 4.03 -6.43
N ILE A 191 -6.61 4.18 -5.55
CA ILE A 191 -6.41 4.05 -4.10
C ILE A 191 -6.96 2.69 -3.68
N PHE A 192 -6.11 1.90 -3.05
CA PHE A 192 -6.48 0.68 -2.36
C PHE A 192 -6.58 0.97 -0.85
N CYS A 193 -7.77 0.80 -0.29
CA CYS A 193 -8.08 1.03 1.11
C CYS A 193 -8.45 -0.29 1.78
N GLN A 194 -7.60 -0.75 2.71
CA GLN A 194 -7.83 -1.88 3.62
C GLN A 194 -8.07 -1.44 5.06
N PHE A 195 -8.07 -0.12 5.35
CA PHE A 195 -8.73 0.37 6.56
C PHE A 195 -10.18 -0.06 6.54
N ASP A 196 -10.68 -0.60 7.64
CA ASP A 196 -12.05 -1.11 7.80
C ASP A 196 -13.06 0.05 7.98
N VAL A 197 -13.14 0.92 6.96
CA VAL A 197 -13.98 2.12 6.88
C VAL A 197 -15.43 1.78 6.51
N SER A 198 -15.66 0.76 5.67
CA SER A 198 -16.99 0.51 5.08
C SER A 198 -18.08 0.22 6.12
N ASN A 199 -17.78 -0.50 7.20
CA ASN A 199 -18.76 -0.73 8.29
C ASN A 199 -18.79 0.34 9.36
N ARG A 200 -17.86 1.29 9.29
CA ARG A 200 -17.69 2.34 10.28
C ARG A 200 -18.07 3.71 9.75
N TYR A 201 -18.31 3.84 8.45
CA TYR A 201 -18.75 5.08 7.82
C TYR A 201 -20.07 5.56 8.42
N GLY A 202 -20.10 6.82 8.85
CA GLY A 202 -21.23 7.44 9.55
C GLY A 202 -21.33 7.08 11.04
N ILE A 203 -20.42 6.25 11.57
CA ILE A 203 -20.41 5.81 12.98
C ILE A 203 -19.11 6.24 13.66
N ASP A 204 -17.96 5.87 13.08
CA ASP A 204 -16.64 6.25 13.57
C ASP A 204 -16.18 7.55 12.86
N PRO A 205 -15.86 8.62 13.60
CA PRO A 205 -15.49 9.91 13.02
C PRO A 205 -14.21 9.84 12.16
N ALA A 206 -13.20 9.08 12.59
CA ALA A 206 -11.94 8.98 11.88
C ALA A 206 -12.11 8.20 10.57
N ALA A 207 -12.82 7.06 10.63
CA ALA A 207 -13.12 6.26 9.44
C ALA A 207 -13.96 7.05 8.41
N THR A 208 -14.95 7.80 8.89
CA THR A 208 -15.81 8.63 8.04
C THR A 208 -15.02 9.73 7.34
N ARG A 209 -14.24 10.49 8.12
CA ARG A 209 -13.41 11.58 7.60
C ARG A 209 -12.35 11.08 6.62
N LEU A 210 -11.74 9.94 6.91
CA LEU A 210 -10.76 9.32 6.02
C LEU A 210 -11.38 8.97 4.66
N LEU A 211 -12.54 8.30 4.64
CA LEU A 211 -13.20 7.94 3.39
C LEU A 211 -13.64 9.18 2.59
N ASP A 212 -14.20 10.20 3.26
CA ASP A 212 -14.58 11.45 2.61
C ASP A 212 -13.36 12.16 1.97
N ASN A 213 -12.24 12.18 2.69
CA ASN A 213 -11.00 12.76 2.19
C ASN A 213 -10.43 11.97 1.00
N ILE A 214 -10.49 10.63 1.03
CA ILE A 214 -10.07 9.76 -0.09
C ILE A 214 -10.90 10.05 -1.34
N VAL A 215 -12.23 10.08 -1.22
CA VAL A 215 -13.12 10.37 -2.35
C VAL A 215 -12.86 11.78 -2.89
N ARG A 216 -12.75 12.78 -2.01
CA ARG A 216 -12.42 14.16 -2.40
C ARG A 216 -11.10 14.22 -3.15
N TYR A 217 -10.05 13.63 -2.59
CA TYR A 217 -8.74 13.59 -3.21
C TYR A 217 -8.78 12.94 -4.60
N LEU A 218 -9.44 11.79 -4.75
CA LEU A 218 -9.58 11.15 -6.06
C LEU A 218 -10.34 12.01 -7.06
N THR A 219 -11.23 12.91 -6.64
CA THR A 219 -11.91 13.83 -7.58
C THR A 219 -11.08 15.05 -7.95
N THR A 220 -10.08 15.43 -7.16
CA THR A 220 -9.30 16.67 -7.36
C THR A 220 -7.84 16.45 -7.71
N ALA A 221 -7.31 15.23 -7.55
CA ALA A 221 -5.91 14.94 -7.79
C ALA A 221 -5.51 15.27 -9.24
N PRO A 222 -4.32 15.86 -9.46
CA PRO A 222 -3.84 16.12 -10.80
C PRO A 222 -3.62 14.82 -11.58
N GLU A 223 -3.83 14.89 -12.90
CA GLU A 223 -3.50 13.81 -13.81
C GLU A 223 -1.98 13.57 -13.77
N PRO A 224 -1.53 12.33 -13.57
CA PRO A 224 -0.12 11.96 -13.67
C PRO A 224 0.42 12.14 -15.09
N ASP A 225 1.73 12.31 -15.21
CA ASP A 225 2.43 12.38 -16.50
C ASP A 225 3.15 11.06 -16.83
N PRO A 226 2.68 10.29 -17.84
CA PRO A 226 3.36 9.09 -18.32
C PRO A 226 4.72 9.32 -18.97
N ALA A 227 5.05 10.55 -19.34
CA ALA A 227 6.40 10.88 -19.82
C ALA A 227 7.44 10.83 -18.69
N LEU A 228 7.01 11.05 -17.44
CA LEU A 228 7.85 10.96 -16.25
C LEU A 228 7.77 9.55 -15.64
N ASN A 229 8.39 8.57 -16.30
CA ASN A 229 8.27 7.14 -15.96
C ASN A 229 9.46 6.53 -15.21
N SER A 230 10.47 7.34 -14.87
CA SER A 230 11.67 6.90 -14.17
C SER A 230 12.16 7.95 -13.17
N ILE A 231 12.94 7.49 -12.19
CA ILE A 231 13.63 8.35 -11.23
C ILE A 231 15.08 8.53 -11.66
N HIS A 232 15.57 9.76 -11.52
CA HIS A 232 16.93 10.11 -11.84
C HIS A 232 17.85 9.65 -10.70
N ILE A 233 18.50 8.50 -10.90
CA ILE A 233 19.55 8.00 -10.01
C ILE A 233 20.87 8.62 -10.45
N VAL A 234 21.44 9.47 -9.59
CA VAL A 234 22.68 10.18 -9.88
C VAL A 234 23.83 9.60 -9.07
N LYS A 235 25.02 9.58 -9.68
CA LYS A 235 26.25 9.37 -8.90
C LYS A 235 26.43 10.63 -8.05
N GLY A 236 26.24 10.50 -6.74
CA GLY A 236 26.22 11.65 -5.83
C GLY A 236 27.42 12.58 -5.94
N ASP A 237 27.26 13.82 -5.44
CA ASP A 237 28.30 14.84 -5.40
C ASP A 237 29.45 14.45 -4.45
N ARG A 238 30.37 13.61 -4.94
CA ARG A 238 31.74 13.32 -4.44
C ARG A 238 31.95 12.89 -2.98
N MET A 239 30.93 12.82 -2.12
CA MET A 239 31.12 12.39 -0.73
C MET A 239 30.46 11.04 -0.44
N GLN A 240 31.29 10.13 0.05
CA GLN A 240 30.91 8.84 0.59
C GLN A 240 30.88 8.99 2.12
N LYS A 241 29.73 8.71 2.75
CA LYS A 241 29.57 8.85 4.21
C LYS A 241 29.12 7.55 4.85
N HIS A 242 29.72 7.21 5.98
CA HIS A 242 29.17 6.20 6.87
C HIS A 242 27.83 6.70 7.43
N LEU A 243 26.75 5.99 7.15
CA LEU A 243 25.40 6.49 7.33
C LEU A 243 24.49 5.47 8.00
N PHE A 244 23.92 5.88 9.13
CA PHE A 244 22.87 5.13 9.82
C PHE A 244 21.47 5.67 9.48
N ARG A 245 21.37 6.97 9.21
CA ARG A 245 20.11 7.66 8.93
C ARG A 245 20.31 8.86 8.00
N ALA A 246 19.41 9.02 7.03
CA ALA A 246 19.38 10.18 6.14
C ALA A 246 18.22 11.14 6.47
N ALA A 247 18.30 12.33 5.90
CA ALA A 247 17.25 13.34 5.97
C ALA A 247 15.98 12.85 5.27
N VAL A 248 14.83 13.08 5.92
CA VAL A 248 13.53 12.98 5.26
C VAL A 248 13.48 14.07 4.17
N PRO A 249 13.07 13.75 2.94
CA PRO A 249 13.00 14.74 1.88
C PRO A 249 12.13 15.94 2.26
N GLU A 250 12.57 17.13 1.88
CA GLU A 250 11.83 18.37 2.14
C GLU A 250 10.60 18.44 1.22
N GLY A 251 9.40 18.45 1.82
CA GLY A 251 8.14 18.57 1.11
C GLY A 251 6.92 18.41 2.02
N GLN A 252 5.80 19.03 1.65
CA GLN A 252 4.59 19.16 2.49
C GLN A 252 3.86 17.84 2.79
N THR A 253 4.22 16.71 2.18
CA THR A 253 3.37 15.50 2.18
C THR A 253 4.03 14.23 2.70
N GLY A 254 5.23 14.26 3.31
CA GLY A 254 5.94 13.05 3.83
C GLY A 254 6.28 11.97 2.79
N TRP A 255 5.79 12.13 1.56
CA TRP A 255 6.04 11.35 0.35
C TRP A 255 5.68 9.87 0.42
N GLY A 256 5.12 9.38 1.53
CA GLY A 256 4.97 7.94 1.77
C GLY A 256 6.31 7.26 2.04
N ILE A 257 7.31 8.03 2.47
CA ILE A 257 8.64 7.57 2.86
C ILE A 257 8.81 7.88 4.35
N THR A 258 8.80 6.83 5.17
CA THR A 258 8.94 6.95 6.61
C THR A 258 10.41 7.12 7.01
N GLN A 259 10.63 7.57 8.25
CA GLN A 259 11.98 7.62 8.83
C GLN A 259 12.63 6.22 8.90
N ALA A 260 11.84 5.15 8.98
CA ALA A 260 12.34 3.78 9.01
C ALA A 260 12.93 3.33 7.67
N GLU A 261 12.40 3.84 6.54
CA GLU A 261 12.99 3.58 5.22
C GLU A 261 14.31 4.32 5.01
N LEU A 262 14.48 5.49 5.63
CA LEU A 262 15.70 6.30 5.57
C LEU A 262 16.72 5.96 6.66
N PHE A 263 16.47 4.84 7.35
CA PHE A 263 17.42 4.21 8.25
C PHE A 263 18.12 3.06 7.52
N PHE A 264 19.43 3.17 7.42
CA PHE A 264 20.26 2.25 6.65
C PHE A 264 21.14 1.41 7.58
N ARG A 265 21.02 0.09 7.41
CA ARG A 265 21.88 -0.90 8.07
C ARG A 265 21.87 -2.17 7.22
N GLU A 266 22.98 -2.90 7.18
CA GLU A 266 22.98 -4.27 6.66
C GLU A 266 22.66 -5.29 7.76
N SER A 267 22.42 -6.54 7.35
CA SER A 267 22.14 -7.62 8.30
C SER A 267 23.28 -7.80 9.30
N LEU A 268 22.91 -8.10 10.54
CA LEU A 268 23.86 -8.58 11.55
C LEU A 268 24.20 -10.05 11.33
N TYR A 269 23.72 -10.69 10.27
CA TYR A 269 24.02 -12.07 9.92
C TYR A 269 24.77 -12.16 8.60
N PHE A 270 25.83 -12.97 8.58
CA PHE A 270 26.56 -13.35 7.38
C PHE A 270 26.60 -14.88 7.32
N ASN A 271 26.14 -15.49 6.22
CA ASN A 271 25.96 -16.94 6.10
C ASN A 271 25.19 -17.55 7.29
N ASN A 272 24.05 -16.95 7.67
CA ASN A 272 23.21 -17.35 8.80
C ASN A 272 23.90 -17.37 10.18
N ARG A 273 25.05 -16.68 10.35
CA ARG A 273 25.73 -16.54 11.64
C ARG A 273 25.73 -15.09 12.11
N PRO A 274 25.43 -14.81 13.39
CA PRO A 274 25.45 -13.47 13.92
C PRO A 274 26.88 -12.93 13.91
N THR A 275 27.06 -11.73 13.39
CA THR A 275 28.30 -10.97 13.42
C THR A 275 28.21 -9.93 14.53
N ARG A 276 29.31 -9.71 15.26
CA ARG A 276 29.38 -8.69 16.32
C ARG A 276 29.78 -7.31 15.80
N LYS A 277 30.14 -7.21 14.51
CA LYS A 277 30.57 -5.95 13.89
C LYS A 277 29.40 -5.37 13.11
N LEU A 278 28.94 -4.19 13.52
CA LEU A 278 27.98 -3.45 12.73
C LEU A 278 28.58 -3.19 11.33
N PRO A 279 27.80 -3.41 10.27
CA PRO A 279 28.27 -3.19 8.91
C PRO A 279 28.63 -1.72 8.68
N ASP A 280 29.81 -1.48 8.14
CA ASP A 280 30.31 -0.16 7.77
C ASP A 280 29.71 0.26 6.41
N LEU A 281 28.42 0.60 6.41
CA LEU A 281 27.74 0.99 5.19
C LEU A 281 28.05 2.44 4.86
N THR A 282 28.74 2.61 3.72
CA THR A 282 29.05 3.91 3.17
C THR A 282 28.17 4.17 1.96
N LEU A 283 27.42 5.27 1.99
CA LEU A 283 26.50 5.64 0.91
C LEU A 283 26.90 6.98 0.27
N PRO A 284 26.69 7.15 -1.05
CA PRO A 284 26.82 8.44 -1.72
C PRO A 284 25.75 9.40 -1.19
N VAL A 285 26.14 10.64 -0.91
CA VAL A 285 25.24 11.71 -0.46
C VAL A 285 25.33 12.93 -1.35
N PHE A 286 24.31 13.79 -1.30
CA PHE A 286 24.40 15.14 -1.81
C PHE A 286 25.24 16.03 -0.88
N ALA A 287 25.84 17.09 -1.41
CA ALA A 287 26.55 18.07 -0.61
C ALA A 287 25.56 18.81 0.32
N GLY A 288 25.90 18.89 1.61
CA GLY A 288 25.06 19.55 2.63
C GLY A 288 24.29 18.59 3.53
N THR A 289 23.48 19.17 4.42
CA THR A 289 22.59 18.49 5.36
C THR A 289 21.28 19.25 5.45
N ASN A 290 20.21 18.60 5.93
CA ASN A 290 19.01 19.32 6.31
C ASN A 290 19.22 20.18 7.57
N SER A 291 18.19 20.91 7.99
CA SER A 291 18.21 21.76 9.19
C SER A 291 18.49 21.01 10.50
N LEU A 292 18.29 19.70 10.55
CA LEU A 292 18.57 18.83 11.71
C LEU A 292 19.94 18.15 11.63
N GLY A 293 20.76 18.49 10.63
CA GLY A 293 22.11 17.94 10.45
C GLY A 293 22.16 16.56 9.81
N TYR A 294 21.05 16.01 9.31
CA TYR A 294 21.05 14.73 8.60
C TYR A 294 21.53 14.88 7.15
N PRO A 295 22.40 13.97 6.65
CA PRO A 295 22.81 13.97 5.25
C PRO A 295 21.64 13.73 4.31
N GLN A 296 21.67 14.39 3.14
CA GLN A 296 20.63 14.27 2.12
C GLN A 296 21.02 13.22 1.07
N VAL A 297 20.07 12.35 0.75
CA VAL A 297 20.21 11.30 -0.29
C VAL A 297 19.14 11.42 -1.37
N ILE A 298 18.19 12.33 -1.19
CA ILE A 298 17.11 12.66 -2.13
C ILE A 298 17.05 14.18 -2.22
N ARG A 299 16.94 14.71 -3.43
CA ARG A 299 16.82 16.15 -3.69
C ARG A 299 15.76 16.42 -4.74
N LYS A 300 15.09 17.56 -4.61
CA LYS A 300 14.12 18.06 -5.60
C LYS A 300 14.69 19.28 -6.33
N HIS A 301 14.59 19.28 -7.65
CA HIS A 301 14.99 20.36 -8.55
C HIS A 301 13.81 20.73 -9.46
N GLY A 302 13.06 21.77 -9.07
CA GLY A 302 11.82 22.10 -9.76
C GLY A 302 10.82 20.96 -9.66
N ALA A 303 10.44 20.37 -10.80
CA ALA A 303 9.55 19.20 -10.85
C ALA A 303 10.30 17.85 -10.74
N VAL A 304 11.61 17.84 -10.99
CA VAL A 304 12.41 16.59 -11.02
C VAL A 304 12.86 16.22 -9.63
N ILE A 305 12.79 14.93 -9.31
CA ILE A 305 13.33 14.36 -8.07
C ILE A 305 14.52 13.46 -8.43
N GLU A 306 15.62 13.65 -7.72
CA GLU A 306 16.85 12.88 -7.88
C GLU A 306 17.19 12.16 -6.57
N THR A 307 17.85 11.00 -6.69
CA THR A 307 18.32 10.22 -5.54
C THR A 307 19.71 9.64 -5.82
N THR A 308 20.52 9.52 -4.77
CA THR A 308 21.79 8.78 -4.82
C THR A 308 21.62 7.30 -4.48
N LEU A 309 20.44 6.91 -4.01
CA LEU A 309 20.16 5.54 -3.56
C LEU A 309 19.86 4.63 -4.75
N ALA A 310 20.58 3.52 -4.84
CA ALA A 310 20.37 2.48 -5.83
C ALA A 310 20.38 1.08 -5.14
N PRO A 311 19.61 0.09 -5.65
CA PRO A 311 19.51 -1.21 -5.00
C PRO A 311 20.83 -1.98 -4.91
N ASP A 312 21.76 -1.76 -5.84
CA ASP A 312 23.09 -2.37 -5.89
C ASP A 312 24.03 -1.89 -4.77
N LEU A 313 23.68 -0.81 -4.07
CA LEU A 313 24.39 -0.36 -2.87
C LEU A 313 24.19 -1.27 -1.65
N PHE A 314 23.20 -2.17 -1.71
CA PHE A 314 22.83 -3.04 -0.59
C PHE A 314 23.09 -4.50 -0.92
N GLN A 315 23.58 -5.25 0.07
CA GLN A 315 23.87 -6.67 -0.08
C GLN A 315 22.62 -7.52 0.16
N THR A 316 21.83 -7.14 1.17
CA THR A 316 20.66 -7.90 1.62
C THR A 316 19.36 -7.48 0.92
N GLY A 317 18.39 -8.41 0.87
CA GLY A 317 17.05 -8.14 0.34
C GLY A 317 16.32 -7.02 1.09
N TRP A 318 16.56 -6.88 2.40
CA TRP A 318 15.95 -5.83 3.23
C TRP A 318 16.29 -4.42 2.75
N GLY A 319 17.58 -4.13 2.54
CA GLY A 319 18.03 -2.84 2.01
C GLY A 319 17.48 -2.58 0.60
N LYS A 320 17.61 -3.57 -0.29
CA LYS A 320 17.09 -3.49 -1.67
C LYS A 320 15.60 -3.20 -1.72
N GLN A 321 14.80 -3.84 -0.87
CA GLN A 321 13.36 -3.63 -0.79
C GLN A 321 12.99 -2.23 -0.31
N LYS A 322 13.70 -1.68 0.69
CA LYS A 322 13.50 -0.28 1.11
C LYS A 322 13.78 0.68 -0.04
N ILE A 323 14.84 0.45 -0.80
CA ILE A 323 15.16 1.30 -1.96
C ILE A 323 14.08 1.19 -3.03
N ALA A 324 13.55 0.00 -3.29
CA ALA A 324 12.45 -0.20 -4.22
C ALA A 324 11.19 0.60 -3.80
N TRP A 325 10.84 0.59 -2.51
CA TRP A 325 9.75 1.41 -1.98
C TRP A 325 10.01 2.91 -2.10
N ILE A 326 11.23 3.36 -1.82
CA ILE A 326 11.62 4.76 -1.98
C ILE A 326 11.44 5.15 -3.44
N HIS A 327 12.00 4.39 -4.39
CA HIS A 327 11.91 4.71 -5.83
C HIS A 327 10.46 4.78 -6.33
N ALA A 328 9.63 3.80 -5.95
CA ALA A 328 8.20 3.80 -6.28
C ALA A 328 7.49 5.05 -5.75
N ALA A 329 7.80 5.45 -4.52
CA ALA A 329 7.22 6.64 -3.90
C ALA A 329 7.71 7.91 -4.58
N LEU A 330 9.02 8.06 -4.84
CA LEU A 330 9.56 9.23 -5.54
C LEU A 330 8.91 9.41 -6.91
N LEU A 331 8.64 8.32 -7.63
CA LEU A 331 8.04 8.36 -8.97
C LEU A 331 6.66 9.01 -8.96
N ILE A 332 5.81 8.64 -8.00
CA ILE A 332 4.51 9.33 -7.81
C ILE A 332 4.73 10.78 -7.39
N ASN A 333 5.65 11.07 -6.47
CA ASN A 333 5.80 12.41 -5.89
C ASN A 333 6.38 13.45 -6.86
N GLN A 334 7.08 13.05 -7.92
CA GLN A 334 7.45 13.95 -9.02
C GLN A 334 6.31 14.19 -10.04
N GLY A 335 5.13 13.59 -9.81
CA GLY A 335 3.98 13.65 -10.73
C GLY A 335 4.01 12.60 -11.83
N GLY A 336 4.92 11.63 -11.75
CA GLY A 336 5.10 10.57 -12.72
C GLY A 336 4.14 9.40 -12.59
N SER A 337 4.28 8.45 -13.51
CA SER A 337 3.49 7.21 -13.53
C SER A 337 4.32 6.04 -14.07
N SER A 338 3.83 4.81 -13.91
CA SER A 338 4.41 3.63 -14.54
C SER A 338 3.32 2.76 -15.16
N THR A 339 3.63 2.00 -16.20
CA THR A 339 2.75 0.91 -16.67
C THR A 339 2.93 -0.36 -15.84
N GLU A 340 4.07 -0.48 -15.14
CA GLU A 340 4.38 -1.54 -14.20
C GLU A 340 3.70 -1.28 -12.85
N GLY A 341 3.34 -2.34 -12.14
CA GLY A 341 2.76 -2.27 -10.80
C GLY A 341 1.40 -2.95 -10.69
N PRO A 342 0.63 -2.68 -9.62
CA PRO A 342 -0.67 -3.29 -9.39
C PRO A 342 -1.64 -3.14 -10.58
N ALA A 343 -2.11 -4.27 -11.10
CA ALA A 343 -3.00 -4.36 -12.25
C ALA A 343 -3.90 -5.60 -12.16
N LEU A 344 -5.06 -5.57 -12.82
CA LEU A 344 -6.01 -6.69 -12.83
C LEU A 344 -5.38 -7.95 -13.44
N GLU A 345 -4.53 -7.81 -14.44
CA GLU A 345 -3.76 -8.93 -15.02
C GLU A 345 -2.87 -9.67 -14.00
N HIS A 346 -2.47 -9.02 -12.91
CA HIS A 346 -1.68 -9.63 -11.84
C HIS A 346 -2.55 -10.21 -10.71
N HIS A 347 -3.87 -10.15 -10.82
CA HIS A 347 -4.76 -10.66 -9.77
C HIS A 347 -4.52 -12.16 -9.51
N GLY A 348 -4.14 -12.48 -8.26
CA GLY A 348 -3.79 -13.83 -7.83
C GLY A 348 -2.30 -14.19 -8.01
N ASN A 349 -1.51 -13.36 -8.71
CA ASN A 349 -0.07 -13.57 -8.84
C ASN A 349 0.65 -12.95 -7.64
N ILE A 350 1.13 -13.81 -6.74
CA ILE A 350 1.78 -13.39 -5.49
C ILE A 350 3.23 -12.93 -5.66
N LEU A 351 3.84 -13.13 -6.83
CA LEU A 351 5.24 -12.80 -7.12
C LEU A 351 5.38 -11.58 -8.03
N ALA A 352 4.33 -11.18 -8.75
CA ALA A 352 4.38 -10.12 -9.78
C ALA A 352 5.02 -8.81 -9.29
N LEU A 353 4.78 -8.44 -8.04
CA LEU A 353 5.20 -7.15 -7.47
C LEU A 353 6.33 -7.27 -6.44
N TYR A 354 6.95 -8.45 -6.31
CA TYR A 354 7.91 -8.78 -5.25
C TYR A 354 9.16 -9.48 -5.80
N PRO A 355 9.94 -8.85 -6.70
CA PRO A 355 11.16 -9.43 -7.26
C PRO A 355 12.29 -9.59 -6.24
N ILE A 356 12.26 -8.87 -5.11
CA ILE A 356 13.29 -8.92 -4.07
C ILE A 356 12.76 -9.76 -2.90
N ALA A 357 13.44 -10.86 -2.62
CA ALA A 357 13.15 -11.70 -1.46
C ALA A 357 13.53 -10.97 -0.17
N TRP A 358 12.55 -10.74 0.71
CA TRP A 358 12.76 -10.04 1.98
C TRP A 358 13.68 -10.80 2.96
N VAL A 359 13.71 -12.14 2.87
CA VAL A 359 14.23 -13.05 3.92
C VAL A 359 15.71 -13.40 3.81
N GLU A 360 16.42 -13.00 2.76
CA GLU A 360 17.84 -13.37 2.63
C GLU A 360 18.67 -12.78 3.79
N ASN A 361 19.18 -13.66 4.67
CA ASN A 361 20.02 -13.34 5.83
C ASN A 361 19.35 -12.55 6.96
N PHE A 362 18.02 -12.54 7.08
CA PHE A 362 17.33 -11.96 8.24
C PHE A 362 16.53 -13.04 8.96
N LEU A 363 16.87 -13.31 10.23
CA LEU A 363 16.03 -14.13 11.11
C LEU A 363 14.76 -13.33 11.38
N HIS A 364 13.67 -13.70 10.71
CA HIS A 364 12.35 -13.17 11.02
C HIS A 364 12.09 -13.43 12.51
N PRO A 365 11.81 -12.40 13.34
CA PRO A 365 11.62 -12.63 14.77
C PRO A 365 10.45 -13.57 15.07
N TYR A 366 9.56 -13.80 14.10
CA TYR A 366 8.47 -14.77 14.24
C TYR A 366 8.83 -16.21 13.82
N THR A 367 10.00 -16.45 13.21
CA THR A 367 10.54 -17.80 12.95
C THR A 367 11.78 -18.10 13.79
N ALA A 368 12.09 -17.26 14.79
CA ALA A 368 13.22 -17.48 15.69
C ALA A 368 13.13 -18.79 16.51
N ASN A 369 11.96 -19.45 16.52
CA ASN A 369 11.74 -20.76 17.15
C ASN A 369 11.89 -21.96 16.20
N ILE A 370 12.38 -21.79 14.97
CA ILE A 370 12.67 -22.91 14.04
C ILE A 370 14.17 -23.26 14.01
N TRP A 371 14.93 -22.89 15.06
CA TRP A 371 16.34 -23.25 15.22
C TRP A 371 16.64 -23.77 16.62
#